data_AF-A0AA88CK37-F1
#
_entry.id   AF-A0AA88CK37-F1
#
_cell.length_a   1.000
_cell.length_b   1.000
_cell.length_c   1.000
_cell.angle_alpha   90.00
_cell.angle_beta   90.00
_cell.angle_gamma   90.00
#
_symmetry.space_group_name_H-M   'P 1'
#
loop_
_entity.id
_entity.type
_entity.pdbx_description
1 polymer ?
#
loop_
_entity_poly.entity_id
_entity_poly.type
_entity_poly.pdbx_seq_one_letter_code
_entity_poly.pdbx_strand_id
1 'polypeptide(L)'
;MRGVMNFANEAQFLLISEESVADLNNRISTKDVQKGSQVALTQVNPMRFRPNLIISGGEPYAEDVWRNLRIGQKYFTSLGGCNRCQMINIVHEAGHVQKSNEPLATLASYRRIKVSHDQPIEFEFHR
;
A
#
# COMPACT_ATOMS: atom_id res chain seq x y z
N MET A 1 16.91 8.08 20.07
CA MET A 1 17.57 8.67 18.89
C MET A 1 16.50 9.24 17.98
N ARG A 2 16.45 10.57 17.80
CA ARG A 2 15.61 11.20 16.78
C ARG A 2 16.29 11.00 15.43
N GLY A 3 15.76 10.10 14.61
CA GLY A 3 16.22 9.93 13.24
C GLY A 3 15.88 11.16 12.43
N VAL A 4 16.88 11.92 12.01
CA VAL A 4 16.70 13.03 11.07
C VAL A 4 16.37 12.42 9.71
N MET A 5 15.21 12.76 9.16
CA MET A 5 14.78 12.35 7.81
C MET A 5 14.69 13.58 6.92
N ASN A 6 15.29 13.50 5.73
CA ASN A 6 15.29 14.63 4.79
C ASN A 6 14.41 14.42 3.55
N PHE A 7 13.97 13.18 3.24
CA PHE A 7 13.32 12.89 1.94
C PHE A 7 12.15 11.87 1.97
N ALA A 8 11.60 11.54 3.14
CA ALA A 8 10.43 10.66 3.22
C ALA A 8 9.14 11.42 2.89
N ASN A 9 8.27 10.85 2.05
CA ASN A 9 7.08 11.55 1.56
C ASN A 9 5.99 11.72 2.64
N GLU A 10 5.62 10.64 3.33
CA GLU A 10 4.54 10.67 4.34
C GLU A 10 4.96 10.00 5.67
N ALA A 11 5.72 8.89 5.61
CA ALA A 11 6.20 8.17 6.80
C ALA A 11 7.61 7.63 6.59
N GLN A 12 8.29 7.24 7.69
CA GLN A 12 9.64 6.66 7.62
C GLN A 12 9.64 5.27 6.97
N PHE A 13 8.57 4.52 7.20
CA PHE A 13 8.39 3.16 6.70
C PHE A 13 7.02 3.04 6.06
N LEU A 14 6.97 2.35 4.92
CA LEU A 14 5.75 1.89 4.30
C LEU A 14 5.65 0.37 4.45
N LEU A 15 4.52 -0.10 4.98
CA LEU A 15 4.20 -1.52 5.12
C LEU A 15 3.08 -1.89 4.15
N ILE A 16 3.15 -3.10 3.58
CA ILE A 16 2.09 -3.67 2.75
C ILE A 16 1.96 -5.17 3.01
N SER A 17 0.74 -5.69 2.94
CA SER A 17 0.45 -7.13 3.00
C SER A 17 0.51 -7.78 1.61
N GLU A 18 1.04 -9.00 1.55
CA GLU A 18 1.00 -9.83 0.33
C GLU A 18 -0.44 -10.13 -0.08
N GLU A 19 -1.32 -10.38 0.89
CA GLU A 19 -2.74 -10.65 0.70
C GLU A 19 -3.50 -9.44 0.16
N SER A 20 -3.17 -8.22 0.60
CA SER A 20 -3.69 -6.97 0.02
C SER A 20 -3.35 -6.85 -1.47
N VAL A 21 -2.13 -7.21 -1.85
CA VAL A 21 -1.68 -7.14 -3.26
C VAL A 21 -2.30 -8.27 -4.07
N ALA A 22 -2.46 -9.47 -3.49
CA ALA A 22 -3.13 -10.59 -4.13
C ALA A 22 -4.61 -10.28 -4.43
N ASP A 23 -5.35 -9.72 -3.47
CA ASP A 23 -6.74 -9.29 -3.69
C ASP A 23 -6.84 -8.21 -4.78
N LEU A 24 -5.94 -7.23 -4.79
CA LEU A 24 -5.85 -6.24 -5.87
C LEU A 24 -5.63 -6.90 -7.24
N ASN A 25 -4.69 -7.85 -7.35
CA ASN A 25 -4.42 -8.57 -8.58
C ASN A 25 -5.63 -9.38 -9.07
N ASN A 26 -6.38 -9.99 -8.14
CA ASN A 26 -7.62 -10.71 -8.46
C ASN A 26 -8.70 -9.78 -9.04
N ARG A 27 -8.83 -8.57 -8.48
CA ARG A 27 -9.78 -7.55 -8.98
C ARG A 27 -9.40 -7.04 -10.36
N ILE A 28 -8.11 -6.79 -10.61
CA ILE A 28 -7.60 -6.39 -11.93
C ILE A 28 -7.91 -7.49 -12.95
N SER A 29 -7.55 -8.73 -12.63
CA SER A 29 -7.79 -9.88 -13.51
C SER A 29 -9.27 -10.05 -13.86
N THR A 30 -10.17 -9.90 -12.88
CA THR A 30 -11.62 -9.98 -13.10
C THR A 30 -12.13 -8.88 -14.03
N LYS A 31 -11.62 -7.65 -13.87
CA LYS A 31 -11.99 -6.49 -14.69
C LYS A 31 -11.51 -6.63 -16.14
N ASP A 32 -10.33 -7.22 -16.35
CA ASP A 32 -9.77 -7.45 -17.68
C ASP A 32 -10.55 -8.52 -18.44
N VAL A 33 -10.94 -9.61 -17.77
CA VAL A 33 -11.82 -10.66 -18.33
C VAL A 33 -13.16 -10.06 -18.78
N GLN A 34 -13.78 -9.20 -17.97
CA GLN A 34 -15.06 -8.56 -18.31
C GLN A 34 -14.98 -7.61 -19.52
N LYS A 35 -13.82 -7.01 -19.78
CA LYS A 35 -13.63 -6.08 -20.90
C LYS A 35 -13.26 -6.76 -22.21
N GLY A 36 -13.12 -8.09 -22.25
CA GLY A 36 -12.68 -8.83 -23.44
C GLY A 36 -11.27 -8.44 -23.89
N SER A 37 -10.52 -7.73 -23.05
CA SER A 37 -9.19 -7.24 -23.35
C SER A 37 -8.20 -8.37 -23.09
N GLN A 38 -7.57 -8.88 -24.15
CA GLN A 38 -6.45 -9.84 -24.08
C GLN A 38 -5.15 -9.14 -23.62
N VAL A 39 -5.27 -8.11 -22.79
CA VAL A 39 -4.13 -7.35 -22.29
C VAL A 39 -3.46 -8.24 -21.26
N ALA A 40 -2.18 -8.54 -21.51
CA ALA A 40 -1.35 -9.37 -20.67
C ALA A 40 -1.59 -9.03 -19.18
N LEU A 41 -1.96 -10.06 -18.42
CA LEU A 41 -2.12 -10.06 -16.96
C LEU A 41 -1.01 -9.22 -16.33
N THR A 42 -1.26 -7.94 -16.08
CA THR A 42 -0.25 -7.07 -15.48
C THR A 42 -0.34 -7.33 -13.99
N GLN A 43 0.27 -8.45 -13.56
CA GLN A 43 0.40 -8.75 -12.15
C GLN A 43 1.18 -7.61 -11.47
N VAL A 44 0.53 -6.97 -10.52
CA VAL A 44 1.10 -5.91 -9.71
C VAL A 44 2.03 -6.57 -8.70
N ASN A 45 3.32 -6.30 -8.84
CA ASN A 45 4.31 -6.66 -7.84
C ASN A 45 4.18 -5.72 -6.62
N PRO A 46 4.19 -6.22 -5.37
CA PRO A 46 4.19 -5.39 -4.16
C PRO A 46 5.24 -4.27 -4.18
N MET A 47 6.38 -4.50 -4.81
CA MET A 47 7.47 -3.52 -4.96
C MET A 47 7.07 -2.26 -5.73
N ARG A 48 6.00 -2.30 -6.55
CA ARG A 48 5.44 -1.10 -7.22
C ARG A 48 4.96 -0.05 -6.22
N PHE A 49 4.56 -0.48 -5.02
CA PHE A 49 4.17 0.41 -3.92
C PHE A 49 5.37 0.97 -3.16
N ARG A 50 6.59 0.52 -3.47
CA ARG A 50 7.85 0.88 -2.80
C ARG A 50 7.80 0.69 -1.27
N PRO A 51 7.31 -0.45 -0.77
CA PRO A 51 7.29 -0.71 0.65
C PRO A 51 8.71 -0.87 1.20
N ASN A 52 8.86 -0.58 2.49
CA ASN A 52 10.03 -0.98 3.27
C ASN A 52 9.81 -2.34 3.93
N LEU A 53 8.56 -2.66 4.25
CA LEU A 53 8.16 -3.89 4.94
C LEU A 53 7.05 -4.58 4.15
N ILE A 54 7.23 -5.87 3.89
CA ILE A 54 6.21 -6.75 3.31
C ILE A 54 5.90 -7.80 4.37
N ILE A 55 4.61 -8.05 4.61
CA ILE A 55 4.12 -9.00 5.60
C ILE A 55 3.14 -9.99 4.96
N SER A 56 2.93 -11.12 5.64
CA SER A 56 1.95 -12.13 5.26
C SER A 56 1.30 -12.78 6.49
N GLY A 57 0.27 -13.59 6.26
CA GLY A 57 -0.50 -14.32 7.26
C GLY A 57 -1.72 -13.57 7.82
N GLY A 58 -2.20 -12.54 7.13
CA GLY A 58 -3.36 -11.74 7.56
C GLY A 58 -4.49 -11.70 6.52
N GLU A 59 -5.63 -11.14 6.92
CA GLU A 59 -6.70 -10.80 5.96
C GLU A 59 -6.24 -9.66 5.04
N PRO A 60 -6.68 -9.64 3.76
CA PRO A 60 -6.41 -8.51 2.89
C PRO A 60 -6.81 -7.18 3.53
N TYR A 61 -5.89 -6.22 3.53
CA TYR A 61 -6.03 -4.87 4.09
C TYR A 61 -6.15 -4.79 5.62
N ALA A 62 -5.85 -5.87 6.35
CA ALA A 62 -5.81 -5.84 7.81
C ALA A 62 -4.85 -4.77 8.35
N GLU A 63 -3.80 -4.41 7.60
CA GLU A 63 -2.83 -3.40 7.97
C GLU A 63 -3.43 -1.99 8.13
N ASP A 64 -4.60 -1.69 7.55
CA ASP A 64 -5.21 -0.36 7.57
C ASP A 64 -5.68 0.08 8.96
N VAL A 65 -6.07 -0.88 9.80
CA VAL A 65 -6.63 -0.61 11.14
C VAL A 65 -5.59 -0.70 12.25
N TRP A 66 -4.36 -1.09 11.92
CA TRP A 66 -3.30 -1.24 12.90
C TRP A 66 -2.86 0.12 13.42
N ARG A 67 -2.89 0.30 14.74
CA ARG A 67 -2.37 1.49 15.40
C ARG A 67 -0.94 1.29 15.90
N ASN A 68 -0.65 0.11 16.43
CA ASN A 68 0.66 -0.25 16.96
C ASN A 68 1.03 -1.63 16.46
N LEU A 69 2.30 -1.81 16.10
CA LEU A 69 2.84 -3.09 15.65
C LEU A 69 4.18 -3.35 16.34
N ARG A 70 4.48 -4.62 16.59
CA ARG A 70 5.74 -5.05 17.19
C ARG A 70 6.44 -6.03 16.26
N ILE A 71 7.67 -5.70 15.86
CA ILE A 71 8.53 -6.56 15.06
C ILE A 71 9.74 -6.92 15.90
N GLY A 72 9.83 -8.18 16.32
CA GLY A 72 10.82 -8.63 17.30
C GLY A 72 10.70 -7.87 18.64
N GLN A 73 11.72 -7.09 18.97
CA GLN A 73 11.77 -6.27 20.19
C GLN A 73 11.51 -4.77 19.93
N LYS A 74 11.14 -4.39 18.71
CA LYS A 74 10.90 -3.00 18.32
C LYS A 74 9.41 -2.74 18.18
N TYR A 75 8.99 -1.57 18.66
CA TYR A 75 7.62 -1.09 18.57
C TYR A 75 7.54 0.01 17.51
N PHE A 76 6.50 -0.04 16.69
CA PHE A 76 6.21 0.97 15.69
C PHE A 76 4.75 1.39 15.84
N THR A 77 4.49 2.66 15.56
CA THR A 77 3.15 3.23 15.54
C THR A 77 2.80 3.52 14.09
N SER A 78 1.61 3.11 13.68
CA SER A 78 1.07 3.42 12.37
C SER A 78 0.58 4.86 12.36
N LEU A 79 0.98 5.60 11.34
CA LEU A 79 0.48 6.96 11.10
C LEU A 79 -0.84 6.97 10.29
N GLY A 80 -1.37 5.79 9.96
CA GLY A 80 -2.56 5.61 9.14
C GLY A 80 -2.25 5.28 7.69
N GLY A 81 -3.28 5.34 6.84
CA GLY A 81 -3.18 5.01 5.42
C GLY A 81 -2.30 5.99 4.64
N CYS A 82 -1.54 5.48 3.68
CA CYS A 82 -0.73 6.29 2.77
C CYS A 82 -1.55 6.65 1.51
N ASN A 83 -1.60 7.93 1.15
CA ASN A 83 -2.23 8.33 -0.11
C ASN A 83 -1.39 7.81 -1.27
N ARG A 84 -2.03 7.13 -2.21
CA ARG A 84 -1.32 6.51 -3.33
C ARG A 84 -1.06 7.55 -4.42
N CYS A 85 0.22 7.79 -4.73
CA CYS A 85 0.64 8.66 -5.81
C CYS A 85 0.63 7.92 -7.16
N GLN A 86 0.60 8.68 -8.27
CA GLN A 86 0.65 8.13 -9.63
C GLN A 86 1.90 7.28 -9.93
N MET A 87 2.92 7.31 -9.07
CA MET A 87 4.15 6.53 -9.25
C MET A 87 3.87 5.02 -9.34
N ILE A 88 2.85 4.51 -8.63
CA ILE A 88 2.55 3.07 -8.62
C ILE A 88 2.07 2.57 -10.00
N ASN A 89 1.65 3.47 -10.88
CA ASN A 89 1.17 3.18 -12.23
C ASN A 89 2.28 3.08 -13.28
N ILE A 90 3.52 3.38 -12.88
CA ILE A 90 4.68 3.37 -13.77
C ILE A 90 5.39 2.03 -13.63
N VAL A 91 5.64 1.35 -14.76
CA VAL A 91 6.47 0.15 -14.83
C VAL A 91 7.74 0.49 -15.59
N HIS A 92 8.87 0.18 -14.98
CA HIS A 92 10.19 0.30 -15.60
C HIS A 92 10.64 -1.10 -16.01
N GLU A 93 10.64 -1.37 -17.31
CA GLU A 93 11.09 -2.66 -17.84
C GLU A 93 12.07 -2.40 -19.00
N ALA A 94 13.26 -3.00 -18.91
CA ALA A 94 14.32 -2.92 -19.93
C ALA A 94 14.65 -1.48 -20.40
N GLY A 95 14.70 -0.51 -19.49
CA GLY A 95 15.00 0.90 -19.80
C GLY A 95 13.82 1.70 -20.38
N HIS A 96 12.67 1.07 -20.60
CA HIS A 96 11.46 1.73 -21.07
C HIS A 96 10.51 2.02 -19.90
N VAL A 97 9.88 3.20 -19.96
CA VAL A 97 8.86 3.63 -19.01
C VAL A 97 7.50 3.35 -19.62
N GLN A 98 6.79 2.36 -19.09
CA GLN A 98 5.40 2.11 -19.46
C GLN A 98 4.50 2.77 -18.41
N LYS A 99 3.63 3.67 -18.87
CA LYS A 99 2.59 4.29 -18.04
C LYS A 99 1.28 3.57 -18.30
N SER A 100 0.66 3.05 -17.26
CA SER A 100 -0.71 2.54 -17.33
C SER A 100 -1.60 3.27 -16.33
N ASN A 101 -2.92 3.08 -16.39
CA ASN A 101 -3.81 3.61 -15.36
C ASN A 101 -3.94 2.66 -14.15
N GLU A 102 -3.36 1.46 -14.24
CA GLU A 102 -3.39 0.43 -13.21
C GLU A 102 -2.08 0.38 -12.40
N PRO A 103 -2.13 0.14 -11.08
CA PRO A 103 -3.29 -0.32 -10.30
C PRO A 103 -4.18 0.79 -9.72
N LEU A 104 -3.83 2.07 -9.87
CA LEU A 104 -4.53 3.16 -9.19
C LEU A 104 -6.01 3.25 -9.59
N ALA A 105 -6.35 2.99 -10.85
CA ALA A 105 -7.74 2.97 -11.31
C ALA A 105 -8.59 1.91 -10.61
N THR A 106 -8.05 0.70 -10.41
CA THR A 106 -8.75 -0.35 -9.67
C THR A 106 -8.81 -0.03 -8.17
N LEU A 107 -7.72 0.43 -7.56
CA LEU A 107 -7.77 0.89 -6.15
C LEU A 107 -8.83 1.98 -5.93
N ALA A 108 -8.93 2.94 -6.85
CA ALA A 108 -9.91 4.02 -6.76
C ALA A 108 -11.37 3.55 -6.88
N SER A 109 -11.64 2.36 -7.44
CA SER A 109 -13.00 1.85 -7.61
C SER A 109 -13.60 1.23 -6.35
N TYR A 110 -12.77 0.77 -5.40
CA TYR A 110 -13.26 0.12 -4.17
C TYR A 110 -12.62 0.66 -2.88
N ARG A 111 -11.53 1.42 -2.97
CA ARG A 111 -10.74 1.87 -1.81
C ARG A 111 -10.51 3.38 -1.81
N ARG A 112 -11.61 4.15 -1.84
CA ARG A 112 -11.59 5.60 -1.59
C ARG A 112 -11.61 5.89 -0.09
N ILE A 113 -10.47 5.73 0.56
CA ILE A 113 -10.30 6.07 1.98
C ILE A 113 -9.81 7.52 2.05
N LYS A 114 -10.54 8.39 2.76
CA LYS A 114 -10.04 9.71 3.12
C LYS A 114 -8.99 9.52 4.20
N VAL A 115 -7.72 9.76 3.89
CA VAL A 115 -6.66 9.77 4.90
C VAL A 115 -6.83 11.02 5.76
N SER A 116 -7.49 10.88 6.91
CA SER A 116 -7.56 11.93 7.92
C SER A 116 -6.21 12.02 8.61
N HIS A 117 -5.45 13.08 8.32
CA HIS A 117 -4.11 13.31 8.89
C HIS A 117 -4.14 13.83 10.34
N ASP A 118 -5.31 13.89 10.99
CA ASP A 118 -5.44 14.69 12.21
C ASP A 118 -6.53 14.17 13.18
N GLN A 119 -6.27 13.02 13.81
CA GLN A 119 -6.98 12.66 15.05
C GLN A 119 -5.93 12.52 16.15
N PRO A 120 -5.95 13.37 17.19
CA PRO A 120 -5.08 13.19 18.34
C PRO A 120 -5.42 11.86 19.02
N ILE A 121 -4.45 10.96 19.05
CA ILE A 121 -4.55 9.71 19.82
C ILE A 121 -4.26 10.09 21.27
N GLU A 122 -5.30 10.32 22.06
CA GLU A 122 -5.15 10.39 23.52
C GLU A 122 -4.76 9.00 24.05
N PHE A 123 -3.60 8.92 24.68
CA PHE A 123 -3.16 7.74 25.40
C PHE A 123 -3.70 7.81 26.82
N GLU A 124 -4.74 7.02 27.12
CA GLU A 124 -5.06 6.70 28.50
C GLU A 124 -4.26 5.45 28.89
N PHE A 125 -3.10 5.67 29.51
CA PHE A 125 -2.35 4.59 30.16
C PHE A 125 -3.12 4.17 31.42
N HIS A 126 -3.89 3.09 31.34
CA HIS A 126 -4.24 2.35 32.55
C HIS A 126 -2.99 1.61 33.04
N ARG A 127 -2.57 1.94 34.26
CA ARG A 127 -1.49 1.31 35.02
C ARG A 127 -1.68 -0.19 35.16
#